data_AF-A0A162Y5C0-F1
#
_entry.id   AF-A0A162Y5C0-F1
#
_cell.length_a   1.000
_cell.length_b   1.000
_cell.length_c   1.000
_cell.angle_alpha   90.00
_cell.angle_beta   90.00
_cell.angle_gamma   90.00
#
_symmetry.space_group_name_H-M   'P 1'
#
loop_
_entity.id
_entity.type
_entity.pdbx_description
1 polymer ?
#
loop_
_entity_poly.entity_id
_entity_poly.type
_entity_poly.pdbx_seq_one_letter_code
_entity_poly.pdbx_strand_id
1 'polypeptide(L)'
;MGKVKSKLERKKEIQEIYDVYVNAWGGYADEPKEAPVVEIIEKIAKDVDLPPSYLFTIAAGEGLGWIYLSDLNNYKNGKVITDKKMSGFQNLGLDFFGDPQEWPNLKRYLPKTYNEGDEFESVKEVRDEAFGKETVYSANFKNLESAIWAMAAVLKQRADRFEKDWKKLKYIKPTEDEWGFWIYFYYQRPELAFQKIKELKSYDIFYLKTSDRTKIRTKALERIAAWRYIQHYNIFSK
;
A
#
# COMPACT_ATOMS: atom_id res chain seq x y z
N MET A 1 -20.97 -25.38 13.47
CA MET A 1 -20.01 -24.61 12.66
C MET A 1 -20.80 -23.85 11.60
N GLY A 2 -20.76 -22.52 11.60
CA GLY A 2 -21.48 -21.72 10.61
C GLY A 2 -20.96 -21.96 9.19
N LYS A 3 -21.84 -21.86 8.19
CA LYS A 3 -21.47 -21.96 6.77
C LYS A 3 -20.39 -20.92 6.45
N VAL A 4 -19.25 -21.36 5.91
CA VAL A 4 -18.22 -20.44 5.41
C VAL A 4 -18.83 -19.63 4.27
N LYS A 5 -18.82 -18.30 4.40
CA LYS A 5 -19.40 -17.40 3.39
C LYS A 5 -18.61 -17.52 2.10
N SER A 6 -19.29 -17.45 0.96
CA SER A 6 -18.65 -17.39 -0.35
C SER A 6 -17.86 -16.10 -0.53
N LYS A 7 -16.93 -16.10 -1.49
CA LYS A 7 -16.15 -14.91 -1.85
C LYS A 7 -17.04 -13.71 -2.19
N LEU A 8 -18.16 -13.97 -2.88
CA LEU A 8 -19.11 -12.95 -3.30
C LEU A 8 -19.94 -12.39 -2.13
N GLU A 9 -20.41 -13.24 -1.22
CA GLU A 9 -21.13 -12.81 -0.02
C GLU A 9 -20.25 -11.93 0.86
N ARG A 10 -18.99 -12.34 1.09
CA ARG A 10 -18.06 -11.54 1.90
C ARG A 10 -17.74 -10.20 1.24
N LYS A 11 -17.54 -10.17 -0.08
CA LYS A 11 -17.32 -8.94 -0.83
C LYS A 11 -18.49 -7.97 -0.66
N LYS A 12 -19.74 -8.46 -0.73
CA LYS A 12 -20.94 -7.64 -0.57
C LYS A 12 -21.05 -7.03 0.84
N GLU A 13 -20.78 -7.80 1.88
CA GLU A 13 -20.79 -7.31 3.26
C GLU A 13 -19.79 -6.19 3.49
N ILE A 14 -18.56 -6.37 2.99
CA ILE A 14 -17.51 -5.34 3.10
C ILE A 14 -17.92 -4.09 2.32
N GLN A 15 -18.50 -4.25 1.13
CA GLN A 15 -19.01 -3.13 0.35
C GLN A 15 -20.09 -2.34 1.12
N GLU A 16 -21.00 -3.02 1.82
CA GLU A 16 -22.03 -2.38 2.64
C GLU A 16 -21.45 -1.63 3.85
N ILE A 17 -20.40 -2.17 4.49
CA ILE A 17 -19.72 -1.54 5.63
C ILE A 17 -19.00 -0.25 5.21
N TYR A 18 -18.20 -0.32 4.13
CA TYR A 18 -17.32 0.79 3.73
C TYR A 18 -17.92 1.72 2.68
N ASP A 19 -19.08 1.38 2.09
CA ASP A 19 -19.75 2.15 1.02
C ASP A 19 -18.82 2.45 -0.19
N VAL A 20 -18.00 1.47 -0.56
CA VAL A 20 -17.04 1.54 -1.67
C VAL A 20 -16.93 0.22 -2.42
N TYR A 21 -16.40 0.28 -3.65
CA TYR A 21 -16.09 -0.92 -4.40
C TYR A 21 -14.96 -1.71 -3.72
N VAL A 22 -15.19 -3.00 -3.51
CA VAL A 22 -14.19 -3.89 -2.90
C VAL A 22 -13.33 -4.50 -4.00
N ASN A 23 -12.05 -4.13 -4.04
CA ASN A 23 -11.10 -4.77 -4.92
C ASN A 23 -10.68 -6.13 -4.36
N ALA A 24 -10.84 -7.20 -5.15
CA ALA A 24 -10.58 -8.57 -4.73
C ALA A 24 -9.12 -8.98 -4.98
N TRP A 25 -8.14 -8.17 -4.55
CA TRP A 25 -6.72 -8.41 -4.84
C TRP A 25 -6.14 -9.67 -4.19
N GLY A 26 -6.88 -10.34 -3.29
CA GLY A 26 -6.52 -11.67 -2.82
C GLY A 26 -6.33 -12.69 -3.96
N GLY A 27 -6.97 -12.48 -5.11
CA GLY A 27 -6.76 -13.30 -6.32
C GLY A 27 -5.39 -13.17 -6.99
N TYR A 28 -4.50 -12.31 -6.47
CA TYR A 28 -3.11 -12.19 -6.91
C TYR A 28 -2.11 -12.74 -5.88
N ALA A 29 -2.59 -13.43 -4.86
CA ALA A 29 -1.75 -14.04 -3.82
C ALA A 29 -2.34 -15.36 -3.28
N ASP A 30 -3.36 -15.93 -3.91
CA ASP A 30 -4.05 -17.15 -3.44
C ASP A 30 -3.78 -18.38 -4.31
N GLU A 31 -2.93 -18.28 -5.33
CA GLU A 31 -2.50 -19.41 -6.17
C GLU A 31 -1.02 -19.81 -5.96
N PRO A 32 -0.66 -21.10 -6.16
CA PRO A 32 0.72 -21.57 -6.00
C PRO A 32 1.77 -20.81 -6.84
N LYS A 33 1.34 -20.25 -7.98
CA LYS A 33 2.20 -19.46 -8.86
C LYS A 33 2.64 -18.13 -8.25
N GLU A 34 1.88 -17.60 -7.29
CA GLU A 34 2.13 -16.32 -6.60
C GLU A 34 2.90 -16.49 -5.28
N ALA A 35 3.17 -17.73 -4.85
CA ALA A 35 3.89 -18.02 -3.61
C ALA A 35 5.18 -17.21 -3.41
N PRO A 36 6.04 -16.97 -4.43
CA PRO A 36 7.22 -16.12 -4.27
C PRO A 36 6.93 -14.69 -3.82
N VAL A 37 5.79 -14.12 -4.26
CA VAL A 37 5.36 -12.77 -3.86
C VAL A 37 4.95 -12.76 -2.39
N VAL A 38 4.19 -13.78 -1.98
CA VAL A 38 3.75 -13.97 -0.59
C VAL A 38 4.95 -14.10 0.34
N GLU A 39 5.92 -14.94 -0.02
CA GLU A 39 7.15 -15.14 0.76
C GLU A 39 7.96 -13.84 0.94
N ILE A 40 8.12 -13.04 -0.13
CA ILE A 40 8.81 -11.75 -0.08
C ILE A 40 8.07 -10.79 0.85
N ILE A 41 6.75 -10.68 0.72
CA ILE A 41 5.95 -9.75 1.54
C ILE A 41 5.94 -10.15 3.01
N GLU A 42 5.77 -11.43 3.32
CA GLU A 42 5.81 -11.96 4.69
C GLU A 42 7.13 -11.62 5.38
N LYS A 43 8.26 -11.91 4.70
CA LYS A 43 9.59 -11.64 5.20
C LYS A 43 9.78 -10.15 5.50
N ILE A 44 9.48 -9.29 4.53
CA ILE A 44 9.74 -7.85 4.64
C ILE A 44 8.80 -7.20 5.65
N ALA A 45 7.50 -7.53 5.61
CA ALA A 45 6.51 -6.98 6.53
C ALA A 45 6.86 -7.29 7.99
N LYS A 46 7.34 -8.50 8.26
CA LYS A 46 7.86 -8.88 9.57
C LYS A 46 9.06 -8.03 9.99
N ASP A 47 10.02 -7.81 9.10
CA ASP A 47 11.23 -7.04 9.42
C ASP A 47 10.94 -5.55 9.68
N VAL A 48 9.92 -4.97 9.02
CA VAL A 48 9.52 -3.55 9.22
C VAL A 48 8.37 -3.36 10.20
N ASP A 49 7.85 -4.43 10.80
CA ASP A 49 6.69 -4.40 11.71
C ASP A 49 5.46 -3.73 11.05
N LEU A 50 5.01 -4.32 9.94
CA LEU A 50 3.74 -4.02 9.26
C LEU A 50 2.92 -5.31 9.09
N PRO A 51 1.58 -5.25 9.05
CA PRO A 51 0.78 -6.41 8.68
C PRO A 51 1.08 -6.81 7.22
N PRO A 52 1.47 -8.07 6.93
CA PRO A 52 1.81 -8.50 5.57
C PRO A 52 0.64 -8.37 4.60
N SER A 53 -0.56 -8.69 5.06
CA SER A 53 -1.80 -8.48 4.30
C SER A 53 -2.04 -7.00 3.95
N TYR A 54 -1.64 -6.06 4.80
CA TYR A 54 -1.75 -4.62 4.52
C TYR A 54 -0.72 -4.19 3.47
N LEU A 55 0.55 -4.57 3.66
CA LEU A 55 1.62 -4.27 2.70
C LEU A 55 1.27 -4.76 1.29
N PHE A 56 0.82 -6.01 1.17
CA PHE A 56 0.34 -6.55 -0.10
C PHE A 56 -0.85 -5.77 -0.65
N THR A 57 -1.83 -5.44 0.18
CA THR A 57 -3.02 -4.69 -0.25
C THR A 57 -2.63 -3.37 -0.89
N ILE A 58 -1.74 -2.60 -0.27
CA ILE A 58 -1.33 -1.32 -0.84
C ILE A 58 -0.50 -1.53 -2.11
N ALA A 59 0.50 -2.42 -2.09
CA ALA A 59 1.32 -2.70 -3.27
C ALA A 59 0.47 -3.16 -4.48
N ALA A 60 -0.45 -4.11 -4.26
CA ALA A 60 -1.36 -4.61 -5.28
C ALA A 60 -2.25 -3.50 -5.85
N GLY A 61 -2.73 -2.62 -4.98
CA GLY A 61 -3.58 -1.49 -5.37
C GLY A 61 -2.88 -0.38 -6.13
N GLU A 62 -1.59 -0.13 -5.88
CA GLU A 62 -0.83 0.94 -6.56
C GLU A 62 -0.32 0.52 -7.94
N GLY A 63 -0.18 -0.77 -8.20
CA GLY A 63 0.17 -1.24 -9.55
C GLY A 63 0.63 -2.69 -9.61
N LEU A 64 1.07 -3.28 -8.49
CA LEU A 64 1.64 -4.62 -8.47
C LEU A 64 0.61 -5.64 -8.98
N GLY A 65 -0.66 -5.51 -8.59
CA GLY A 65 -1.71 -6.44 -9.02
C GLY A 65 -1.98 -6.36 -10.52
N TRP A 66 -2.38 -5.19 -11.00
CA TRP A 66 -2.80 -5.00 -12.40
C TRP A 66 -1.65 -4.99 -13.41
N ILE A 67 -0.52 -4.37 -13.09
CA ILE A 67 0.58 -4.17 -14.06
C ILE A 67 1.55 -5.34 -14.04
N TYR A 68 1.79 -5.94 -12.87
CA TYR A 68 2.77 -7.01 -12.73
C TYR A 68 2.13 -8.39 -12.69
N LEU A 69 1.26 -8.63 -11.71
CA LEU A 69 0.71 -9.96 -11.42
C LEU A 69 -0.38 -10.40 -12.40
N SER A 70 -1.01 -9.46 -13.12
CA SER A 70 -1.95 -9.78 -14.20
C SER A 70 -1.27 -10.06 -15.54
N ASP A 71 -0.01 -9.65 -15.71
CA ASP A 71 0.72 -9.85 -16.96
C ASP A 71 1.37 -11.25 -16.97
N LEU A 72 0.86 -12.12 -17.83
CA LEU A 72 1.34 -13.49 -17.99
C LEU A 72 2.81 -13.57 -18.41
N ASN A 73 3.37 -12.51 -18.99
CA ASN A 73 4.79 -12.46 -19.34
C ASN A 73 5.71 -12.37 -18.10
N ASN A 74 5.16 -12.01 -16.94
CA ASN A 74 5.89 -12.03 -15.66
C ASN A 74 5.79 -13.39 -14.96
N TYR A 75 5.40 -14.45 -15.68
CA TYR A 75 5.39 -15.82 -15.17
C TYR A 75 6.30 -16.72 -15.99
N LYS A 76 7.05 -17.58 -15.31
CA LYS A 76 7.91 -18.60 -15.93
C LYS A 76 7.80 -19.89 -15.15
N ASN A 77 7.60 -21.01 -15.85
CA ASN A 77 7.45 -22.34 -15.24
C ASN A 77 6.37 -22.38 -14.14
N GLY A 78 5.25 -21.68 -14.36
CA GLY A 78 4.14 -21.63 -13.42
C GLY A 78 4.42 -20.86 -12.14
N LYS A 79 5.42 -19.97 -12.11
CA LYS A 79 5.73 -19.08 -10.98
C LYS A 79 5.94 -17.65 -11.44
N VAL A 80 5.61 -16.69 -10.59
CA VAL A 80 5.97 -15.28 -10.76
C VAL A 80 7.49 -15.16 -10.85
N ILE A 81 7.96 -14.44 -11.87
CA ILE A 81 9.34 -14.01 -12.01
C ILE A 81 9.57 -12.92 -10.97
N THR A 82 10.64 -12.98 -10.18
CA THR A 82 10.89 -11.99 -9.11
C THR A 82 12.20 -11.24 -9.27
N ASP A 83 13.07 -11.65 -10.19
CA ASP A 83 14.43 -11.16 -10.42
C ASP A 83 14.55 -10.11 -11.54
N LYS A 84 13.42 -9.68 -12.11
CA LYS A 84 13.36 -8.65 -13.15
C LYS A 84 13.32 -7.24 -12.53
N LYS A 85 14.01 -6.28 -13.16
CA LYS A 85 13.91 -4.85 -12.81
C LYS A 85 12.45 -4.39 -12.77
N MET A 86 12.11 -3.54 -11.81
CA MET A 86 10.75 -3.03 -11.60
C MET A 86 10.71 -1.52 -11.51
N SER A 87 9.73 -0.90 -12.17
CA SER A 87 9.50 0.54 -12.04
C SER A 87 8.74 0.82 -10.75
N GLY A 88 9.32 1.61 -9.85
CA GLY A 88 8.62 2.09 -8.66
C GLY A 88 7.42 2.95 -8.99
N PHE A 89 7.55 3.77 -10.03
CA PHE A 89 6.50 4.67 -10.49
C PHE A 89 5.29 3.89 -10.99
N GLN A 90 5.50 2.99 -11.95
CA GLN A 90 4.41 2.26 -12.59
C GLN A 90 3.86 1.16 -11.69
N ASN A 91 4.71 0.35 -11.06
CA ASN A 91 4.27 -0.85 -10.35
C ASN A 91 3.87 -0.61 -8.90
N LEU A 92 4.28 0.49 -8.27
CA LEU A 92 4.11 0.69 -6.82
C LEU A 92 3.71 2.11 -6.42
N GLY A 93 3.53 3.05 -7.37
CA GLY A 93 3.19 4.43 -7.05
C GLY A 93 4.25 5.14 -6.21
N LEU A 94 5.52 4.76 -6.35
CA LEU A 94 6.64 5.32 -5.58
C LEU A 94 7.25 6.54 -6.28
N ASP A 95 6.44 7.55 -6.55
CA ASP A 95 6.79 8.74 -7.33
C ASP A 95 7.67 9.76 -6.60
N PHE A 96 8.09 9.47 -5.37
CA PHE A 96 8.98 10.31 -4.56
C PHE A 96 10.17 9.56 -3.96
N PHE A 97 10.30 8.24 -4.20
CA PHE A 97 11.32 7.43 -3.51
C PHE A 97 12.75 7.84 -3.87
N GLY A 98 12.99 8.26 -5.11
CA GLY A 98 14.28 8.76 -5.59
C GLY A 98 14.50 10.25 -5.35
N ASP A 99 13.60 10.94 -4.64
CA ASP A 99 13.77 12.34 -4.31
C ASP A 99 14.88 12.49 -3.24
N PRO A 100 15.95 13.28 -3.49
CA PRO A 100 17.01 13.52 -2.51
C PRO A 100 16.53 14.09 -1.17
N GLN A 101 15.35 14.71 -1.11
CA GLN A 101 14.75 15.24 0.12
C GLN A 101 13.98 14.16 0.91
N GLU A 102 13.36 13.20 0.23
CA GLU A 102 12.62 12.10 0.87
C GLU A 102 13.56 10.94 1.25
N TRP A 103 14.53 10.61 0.40
CA TRP A 103 15.41 9.44 0.56
C TRP A 103 16.06 9.33 1.95
N PRO A 104 16.67 10.38 2.54
CA PRO A 104 17.24 10.29 3.88
C PRO A 104 16.24 9.88 4.97
N ASN A 105 14.97 10.27 4.81
CA ASN A 105 13.90 9.94 5.75
C ASN A 105 13.42 8.48 5.61
N LEU A 106 13.57 7.90 4.41
CA LEU A 106 13.21 6.52 4.10
C LEU A 106 14.32 5.53 4.45
N LYS A 107 15.60 5.93 4.28
CA LYS A 107 16.77 5.06 4.48
C LYS A 107 16.80 4.38 5.85
N ARG A 108 16.32 5.04 6.90
CA ARG A 108 16.28 4.47 8.28
C ARG A 108 15.31 3.29 8.44
N TYR A 109 14.40 3.09 7.50
CA TYR A 109 13.41 2.00 7.48
C TYR A 109 13.83 0.84 6.56
N LEU A 110 15.00 0.95 5.94
CA LEU A 110 15.52 -0.03 5.01
C LEU A 110 16.69 -0.81 5.65
N PRO A 111 17.02 -2.00 5.12
CA PRO A 111 18.24 -2.70 5.52
C PRO A 111 19.46 -1.81 5.35
N LYS A 112 20.45 -1.94 6.24
CA LYS A 112 21.68 -1.11 6.18
C LYS A 112 22.44 -1.24 4.85
N THR A 113 22.30 -2.39 4.19
CA THR A 113 22.89 -2.70 2.89
C THR A 113 22.09 -2.17 1.71
N TYR A 114 20.88 -1.64 1.93
CA TYR A 114 20.01 -1.14 0.88
C TYR A 114 20.48 0.26 0.44
N ASN A 115 21.05 0.34 -0.76
CA ASN A 115 21.63 1.57 -1.28
C ASN A 115 21.30 1.78 -2.77
N GLU A 116 21.34 3.05 -3.19
CA GLU A 116 21.28 3.42 -4.60
C GLU A 116 22.51 2.89 -5.35
N GLY A 117 22.32 2.42 -6.59
CA GLY A 117 23.31 1.72 -7.39
C GLY A 117 23.30 0.19 -7.20
N ASP A 118 22.87 -0.28 -6.02
CA ASP A 118 22.79 -1.72 -5.71
C ASP A 118 21.35 -2.25 -5.79
N GLU A 119 20.42 -1.58 -5.09
CA GLU A 119 19.02 -2.02 -4.97
C GLU A 119 18.08 -1.23 -5.87
N PHE A 120 18.45 0.01 -6.19
CA PHE A 120 17.66 0.89 -7.04
C PHE A 120 18.51 1.96 -7.72
N GLU A 121 17.97 2.56 -8.77
CA GLU A 121 18.50 3.75 -9.44
C GLU A 121 17.41 4.83 -9.41
N SER A 122 17.70 6.04 -8.94
CA SER A 122 16.72 7.14 -8.98
C SER A 122 16.47 7.57 -10.42
N VAL A 123 15.20 7.79 -10.76
CA VAL A 123 14.78 8.18 -12.11
C VAL A 123 13.76 9.31 -12.08
N LYS A 124 13.84 10.20 -13.07
CA LYS A 124 12.83 11.22 -13.31
C LYS A 124 11.72 10.61 -14.14
N GLU A 125 10.50 10.69 -13.64
CA GLU A 125 9.30 10.21 -14.31
C GLU A 125 8.37 11.38 -14.59
N VAL A 126 7.53 11.23 -15.62
CA VAL A 126 6.54 12.24 -15.99
C VAL A 126 5.16 11.72 -15.61
N ARG A 127 4.53 12.38 -14.64
CA ARG A 127 3.16 12.10 -14.20
C ARG A 127 2.20 13.02 -14.95
N ASP A 128 1.22 12.41 -15.61
CA ASP A 128 0.11 13.16 -16.21
C ASP A 128 -0.88 13.57 -15.12
N GLU A 129 -0.98 14.88 -14.88
CA GLU A 129 -1.92 15.50 -13.95
C GLU A 129 -3.10 16.12 -14.70
N ALA A 130 -4.20 16.40 -13.99
CA ALA A 130 -5.42 16.92 -14.60
C ALA A 130 -5.23 18.26 -15.35
N PHE A 131 -4.18 19.01 -15.04
CA PHE A 131 -3.89 20.34 -15.61
C PHE A 131 -2.50 20.44 -16.26
N GLY A 132 -1.79 19.33 -16.46
CA GLY A 132 -0.46 19.37 -17.06
C GLY A 132 0.38 18.14 -16.75
N LYS A 133 1.68 18.25 -17.00
CA LYS A 133 2.66 17.21 -16.70
C LYS A 133 3.52 17.66 -15.53
N GLU A 134 3.75 16.76 -14.58
CA GLU A 134 4.63 16.98 -13.45
C GLU A 134 5.81 16.02 -13.53
N THR A 135 7.02 16.55 -13.36
CA THR A 135 8.22 15.71 -13.22
C THR A 135 8.35 15.30 -11.77
N VAL A 136 8.38 13.99 -11.53
CA VAL A 136 8.50 13.38 -10.21
C VAL A 136 9.76 12.52 -10.12
N TYR A 137 10.25 12.25 -8.92
CA TYR A 137 11.50 11.50 -8.69
C TYR A 137 11.18 10.13 -8.10
N SER A 138 11.10 9.14 -8.98
CA SER A 138 10.88 7.75 -8.62
C SER A 138 12.19 6.95 -8.64
N ALA A 139 12.09 5.62 -8.68
CA ALA A 139 13.21 4.71 -8.74
C ALA A 139 12.90 3.49 -9.62
N ASN A 140 13.91 3.00 -10.32
CA ASN A 140 13.93 1.66 -10.90
C ASN A 140 14.62 0.71 -9.94
N PHE A 141 13.90 -0.31 -9.49
CA PHE A 141 14.39 -1.31 -8.56
C PHE A 141 15.04 -2.48 -9.29
N LYS A 142 16.07 -3.05 -8.68
CA LYS A 142 16.79 -4.21 -9.21
C LYS A 142 15.88 -5.41 -9.42
N ASN A 143 14.96 -5.67 -8.49
CA ASN A 143 14.05 -6.79 -8.53
C ASN A 143 12.78 -6.52 -7.67
N LEU A 144 11.87 -7.51 -7.60
CA LEU A 144 10.64 -7.39 -6.80
C LEU A 144 10.92 -7.20 -5.31
N GLU A 145 11.89 -7.92 -4.75
CA GLU A 145 12.24 -7.80 -3.33
C GLU A 145 12.70 -6.39 -2.98
N SER A 146 13.58 -5.79 -3.79
CA SER A 146 14.04 -4.41 -3.60
C SER A 146 12.86 -3.43 -3.65
N ALA A 147 11.95 -3.61 -4.62
CA ALA A 147 10.78 -2.77 -4.78
C ALA A 147 9.80 -2.86 -3.59
N ILE A 148 9.58 -4.07 -3.05
CA ILE A 148 8.73 -4.26 -1.87
C ILE A 148 9.38 -3.68 -0.60
N TRP A 149 10.70 -3.78 -0.45
CA TRP A 149 11.42 -3.09 0.63
C TRP A 149 11.19 -1.58 0.61
N ALA A 150 11.29 -0.97 -0.58
CA ALA A 150 11.01 0.45 -0.77
C ALA A 150 9.58 0.83 -0.36
N MET A 151 8.60 0.04 -0.79
CA MET A 151 7.18 0.26 -0.44
C MET A 151 6.94 0.10 1.07
N ALA A 152 7.51 -0.92 1.68
CA ALA A 152 7.42 -1.19 3.11
C ALA A 152 8.04 -0.05 3.94
N ALA A 153 9.21 0.44 3.54
CA ALA A 153 9.87 1.57 4.18
C ALA A 153 9.03 2.85 4.12
N VAL A 154 8.42 3.14 2.97
CA VAL A 154 7.49 4.26 2.81
C VAL A 154 6.29 4.11 3.74
N LEU A 155 5.60 2.96 3.72
CA LEU A 155 4.43 2.75 4.57
C LEU A 155 4.76 2.83 6.06
N LYS A 156 5.89 2.24 6.49
CA LYS A 156 6.33 2.31 7.89
C LYS A 156 6.66 3.75 8.30
N GLN A 157 7.34 4.51 7.44
CA GLN A 157 7.61 5.92 7.71
C GLN A 157 6.31 6.71 7.89
N ARG A 158 5.31 6.47 7.04
CA ARG A 158 4.01 7.17 7.11
C ARG A 158 3.21 6.73 8.34
N ALA A 159 3.31 5.44 8.74
CA ALA A 159 2.77 4.92 9.99
C ALA A 159 3.37 5.63 11.21
N ASP A 160 4.69 5.72 11.30
CA ASP A 160 5.37 6.41 12.41
C ASP A 160 5.03 7.90 12.45
N ARG A 161 4.89 8.53 11.27
CA ARG A 161 4.48 9.94 11.19
C ARG A 161 3.06 10.13 11.72
N PHE A 162 2.12 9.30 11.29
CA PHE A 162 0.76 9.29 11.84
C PHE A 162 0.77 9.02 13.36
N GLU A 163 1.59 8.07 13.82
CA GLU A 163 1.78 7.73 15.24
C GLU A 163 2.51 8.84 16.04
N LYS A 164 3.19 9.77 15.38
CA LYS A 164 3.71 10.96 16.05
C LYS A 164 2.62 12.02 16.19
N ASP A 165 1.89 12.24 15.12
CA ASP A 165 0.84 13.25 15.04
C ASP A 165 -0.34 12.93 15.96
N TRP A 166 -0.75 11.66 16.05
CA TRP A 166 -1.87 11.26 16.91
C TRP A 166 -1.62 11.48 18.42
N LYS A 167 -0.36 11.33 18.87
CA LYS A 167 0.12 11.43 20.26
C LYS A 167 0.17 12.90 20.64
N LYS A 168 0.54 13.75 19.69
CA LYS A 168 0.52 15.20 19.84
C LYS A 168 -0.90 15.74 19.99
N LEU A 169 -1.87 15.17 19.27
CA LEU A 169 -3.26 15.64 19.27
C LEU A 169 -4.06 15.17 20.50
N LYS A 170 -3.60 14.13 21.21
CA LYS A 170 -4.24 13.56 22.41
C LYS A 170 -5.68 13.09 22.17
N TYR A 171 -5.96 12.60 20.96
CA TYR A 171 -7.23 11.95 20.64
C TYR A 171 -7.20 10.47 21.05
N ILE A 172 -8.37 9.80 21.01
CA ILE A 172 -8.48 8.37 21.30
C ILE A 172 -7.66 7.59 20.26
N LYS A 173 -6.96 6.54 20.71
CA LYS A 173 -6.19 5.67 19.82
C LYS A 173 -7.12 5.13 18.69
N PRO A 174 -6.75 5.27 17.42
CA PRO A 174 -7.53 4.76 16.30
C PRO A 174 -7.60 3.23 16.35
N THR A 175 -8.70 2.73 15.82
CA THR A 175 -8.88 1.34 15.43
C THR A 175 -7.91 0.96 14.31
N GLU A 176 -7.79 -0.33 14.03
CA GLU A 176 -6.94 -0.84 12.95
C GLU A 176 -7.38 -0.34 11.56
N ASP A 177 -8.69 -0.19 11.33
CA ASP A 177 -9.22 0.38 10.08
C ASP A 177 -8.85 1.85 9.91
N GLU A 178 -9.01 2.63 10.98
CA GLU A 178 -8.63 4.04 10.98
C GLU A 178 -7.12 4.19 10.80
N TRP A 179 -6.31 3.34 11.44
CA TRP A 179 -4.86 3.29 11.25
C TRP A 179 -4.48 3.03 9.79
N GLY A 180 -5.03 1.99 9.18
CA GLY A 180 -4.75 1.69 7.77
C GLY A 180 -5.22 2.81 6.85
N PHE A 181 -6.41 3.36 7.09
CA PHE A 181 -6.97 4.43 6.26
C PHE A 181 -6.07 5.66 6.30
N TRP A 182 -5.68 6.11 7.49
CA TRP A 182 -4.88 7.30 7.65
C TRP A 182 -3.46 7.09 7.15
N ILE A 183 -2.85 5.92 7.30
CA ILE A 183 -1.54 5.63 6.69
C ILE A 183 -1.58 5.78 5.19
N TYR A 184 -2.59 5.21 4.53
CA TYR A 184 -2.73 5.37 3.08
C TYR A 184 -2.97 6.84 2.69
N PHE A 185 -3.76 7.59 3.48
CA PHE A 185 -3.93 9.02 3.26
C PHE A 185 -2.60 9.76 3.40
N TYR A 186 -1.81 9.47 4.44
CA TYR A 186 -0.48 10.04 4.63
C TYR A 186 0.50 9.69 3.51
N TYR A 187 0.40 8.46 2.99
CA TYR A 187 1.17 8.03 1.82
C TYR A 187 0.86 8.88 0.59
N GLN A 188 -0.42 9.21 0.35
CA GLN A 188 -0.85 10.00 -0.81
C GLN A 188 -0.66 11.52 -0.63
N ARG A 189 -0.98 12.06 0.55
CA ARG A 189 -0.99 13.51 0.87
C ARG A 189 -0.82 13.74 2.39
N PRO A 190 0.40 13.72 2.93
CA PRO A 190 0.63 13.78 4.37
C PRO A 190 0.11 15.06 5.03
N GLU A 191 0.29 16.22 4.39
CA GLU A 191 -0.10 17.49 4.99
C GLU A 191 -1.63 17.68 5.03
N LEU A 192 -2.31 17.24 3.97
CA LEU A 192 -3.77 17.23 3.94
C LEU A 192 -4.36 16.24 4.95
N ALA A 193 -3.74 15.06 5.10
CA ALA A 193 -4.17 14.07 6.08
C ALA A 193 -4.11 14.64 7.51
N PHE A 194 -2.99 15.26 7.88
CA PHE A 194 -2.84 15.90 9.18
C PHE A 194 -3.85 17.04 9.40
N GLN A 195 -4.07 17.88 8.39
CA GLN A 195 -5.07 18.96 8.45
C GLN A 195 -6.47 18.37 8.69
N LYS A 196 -6.86 17.33 7.95
CA LYS A 196 -8.19 16.70 8.07
C LYS A 196 -8.42 16.11 9.46
N ILE A 197 -7.44 15.39 10.01
CA ILE A 197 -7.54 14.86 11.38
C ILE A 197 -7.80 16.00 12.39
N LYS A 198 -7.10 17.13 12.25
CA LYS A 198 -7.31 18.30 13.12
C LYS A 198 -8.70 18.91 12.99
N GLU A 199 -9.22 18.99 11.78
CA GLU A 199 -10.58 19.50 11.50
C GLU A 199 -11.63 18.59 12.16
N LEU A 200 -11.47 17.27 12.03
CA LEU A 200 -12.42 16.29 12.57
C LEU A 200 -12.35 16.11 14.08
N LYS A 201 -11.19 16.39 14.67
CA LYS A 201 -10.89 16.08 16.08
C LYS A 201 -11.13 14.61 16.43
N SER A 202 -10.94 13.75 15.43
CA SER A 202 -11.29 12.33 15.44
C SER A 202 -10.49 11.60 14.35
N TYR A 203 -10.39 10.27 14.47
CA TYR A 203 -9.87 9.40 13.41
C TYR A 203 -10.97 8.69 12.63
N ASP A 204 -12.23 8.95 12.95
CA ASP A 204 -13.40 8.35 12.29
C ASP A 204 -13.25 8.48 10.77
N ILE A 205 -13.32 7.35 10.07
CA ILE A 205 -13.20 7.25 8.60
C ILE A 205 -14.56 7.33 7.89
N PHE A 206 -15.65 7.26 8.66
CA PHE A 206 -17.04 7.34 8.18
C PHE A 206 -17.65 8.74 8.35
N TYR A 207 -16.86 9.70 8.84
CA TYR A 207 -17.22 11.06 9.21
C TYR A 207 -17.97 11.90 8.15
N LEU A 208 -17.97 11.52 6.86
CA LEU A 208 -18.71 12.22 5.79
C LEU A 208 -19.32 11.21 4.81
N LYS A 209 -20.60 10.91 4.97
CA LYS A 209 -21.35 10.11 4.00
C LYS A 209 -21.90 11.03 2.90
N THR A 210 -21.44 10.78 1.67
CA THR A 210 -21.96 11.18 0.34
C THR A 210 -21.51 12.48 -0.34
N SER A 211 -21.40 13.65 0.31
CA SER A 211 -21.20 14.92 -0.44
C SER A 211 -19.75 15.42 -0.59
N ASP A 212 -18.76 14.83 0.11
CA ASP A 212 -17.36 15.27 0.09
C ASP A 212 -16.37 14.10 -0.19
N ARG A 213 -16.66 13.35 -1.26
CA ARG A 213 -15.81 12.24 -1.72
C ARG A 213 -14.57 12.78 -2.43
N THR A 214 -13.56 13.21 -1.68
CA THR A 214 -12.23 13.40 -2.26
C THR A 214 -11.74 12.07 -2.86
N LYS A 215 -11.07 12.11 -4.02
CA LYS A 215 -10.54 10.89 -4.68
C LYS A 215 -9.66 10.05 -3.74
N ILE A 216 -8.86 10.71 -2.89
CA ILE A 216 -7.95 10.05 -1.95
C ILE A 216 -8.69 9.32 -0.85
N ARG A 217 -9.75 9.93 -0.26
CA ARG A 217 -10.58 9.26 0.74
C ARG A 217 -11.22 7.99 0.18
N THR A 218 -11.82 8.07 -1.00
CA THR A 218 -12.46 6.91 -1.63
C THR A 218 -11.44 5.80 -1.85
N LYS A 219 -10.27 6.12 -2.42
CA LYS A 219 -9.18 5.15 -2.58
C LYS A 219 -8.74 4.54 -1.26
N ALA A 220 -8.60 5.34 -0.20
CA ALA A 220 -8.22 4.86 1.13
C ALA A 220 -9.23 3.86 1.69
N LEU A 221 -10.54 4.15 1.59
CA LEU A 221 -11.59 3.20 1.97
C LEU A 221 -11.57 1.94 1.12
N GLU A 222 -11.34 2.06 -0.19
CA GLU A 222 -11.19 0.89 -1.08
C GLU A 222 -9.99 0.03 -0.67
N ARG A 223 -8.88 0.62 -0.19
CA ARG A 223 -7.74 -0.12 0.36
C ARG A 223 -8.14 -0.87 1.63
N ILE A 224 -8.87 -0.25 2.55
CA ILE A 224 -9.32 -0.93 3.78
C ILE A 224 -10.30 -2.06 3.47
N ALA A 225 -11.27 -1.81 2.58
CA ALA A 225 -12.17 -2.84 2.09
C ALA A 225 -11.42 -4.04 1.48
N ALA A 226 -10.45 -3.78 0.59
CA ALA A 226 -9.62 -4.82 0.00
C ALA A 226 -8.77 -5.56 1.05
N TRP A 227 -8.22 -4.85 2.03
CA TRP A 227 -7.44 -5.44 3.11
C TRP A 227 -8.28 -6.41 3.95
N ARG A 228 -9.49 -6.00 4.36
CA ARG A 228 -10.43 -6.86 5.10
C ARG A 228 -10.91 -8.05 4.29
N TYR A 229 -11.01 -7.89 2.97
CA TYR A 229 -11.28 -8.99 2.08
C TYR A 229 -10.12 -10.00 2.09
N ILE A 230 -8.87 -9.54 1.99
CA ILE A 230 -7.69 -10.40 2.00
C ILE A 230 -7.51 -11.13 3.34
N GLN A 231 -7.66 -10.43 4.47
CA GLN A 231 -7.56 -11.04 5.80
C GLN A 231 -8.58 -12.17 6.02
N HIS A 232 -9.76 -12.09 5.39
CA HIS A 232 -10.78 -13.14 5.50
C HIS A 232 -10.29 -14.50 5.00
N TYR A 233 -9.39 -14.53 4.01
CA TYR A 233 -8.90 -15.77 3.39
C TYR A 233 -7.63 -16.31 4.06
N ASN A 234 -7.07 -15.62 5.04
CA ASN A 234 -5.85 -16.03 5.75
C ASN A 234 -4.70 -16.39 4.79
N ILE A 235 -4.55 -15.63 3.70
CA ILE A 235 -3.46 -15.79 2.73
C ILE A 235 -2.11 -15.46 3.39
N PHE A 236 -2.12 -14.42 4.21
CA PHE A 236 -0.97 -13.92 4.94
C PHE A 236 -1.09 -14.25 6.43
N SER A 237 0.03 -14.27 7.13
CA SER A 237 0.11 -14.36 8.58
C SER A 237 -0.55 -13.15 9.25
N LYS A 238 -0.92 -13.33 10.52
CA LYS A 238 -1.61 -12.32 11.34
C LYS A 238 -0.63 -11.31 11.91
#